data_AF-A0A183A2W6-F1
#
_entry.id   AF-A0A183A2W6-F1
#
_cell.length_a   1.000
_cell.length_b   1.000
_cell.length_c   1.000
_cell.angle_alpha   90.00
_cell.angle_beta   90.00
_cell.angle_gamma   90.00
#
_symmetry.space_group_name_H-M   'P 1'
#
loop_
_entity.id
_entity.type
_entity.pdbx_description
1 polymer ?
#
loop_
_entity_poly.entity_id
_entity_poly.type
_entity_poly.pdbx_seq_one_letter_code
_entity_poly.pdbx_strand_id
1 'polypeptide(L)' 'METQDANGSEGKVTDTRAYLDQTVVPVLLKGLNMLAKERPPNPIEALATFLMQHKEEVVNNLG' A
#
# COMPACT_ATOMS: atom_id res chain seq x y z
N MET A 1 -8.91 -21.47 44.62
CA MET A 1 -9.71 -21.83 43.44
C MET A 1 -9.32 -20.83 42.37
N GLU A 2 -8.41 -21.26 41.50
CA GLU A 2 -7.92 -20.50 40.36
C GLU A 2 -9.03 -20.39 39.32
N THR A 3 -9.21 -19.20 38.74
CA THR A 3 -9.57 -19.06 37.32
C THR A 3 -8.71 -17.93 36.76
N GLN A 4 -7.56 -18.33 36.22
CA GLN A 4 -6.86 -17.59 35.18
C GLN A 4 -7.68 -17.77 33.90
N ASP A 5 -8.42 -16.75 33.50
CA ASP A 5 -9.03 -16.74 32.17
C ASP A 5 -8.17 -15.90 31.22
N ALA A 6 -7.37 -16.66 30.46
CA ALA A 6 -7.03 -16.47 29.06
C ALA A 6 -6.45 -15.12 28.63
N ASN A 7 -5.12 -15.07 28.66
CA ASN A 7 -4.30 -14.47 27.60
C ASN A 7 -4.76 -14.98 26.21
N GLY A 8 -5.39 -14.10 25.41
CA GLY A 8 -5.75 -14.34 24.02
C GLY A 8 -5.25 -13.19 23.15
N SER A 9 -3.94 -13.11 22.97
CA SER A 9 -3.32 -12.20 22.01
C SER A 9 -3.56 -12.67 20.56
N GLU A 10 -3.81 -11.69 19.68
CA GLU A 10 -3.42 -11.71 18.25
C GLU A 10 -4.33 -12.38 17.22
N GLY A 11 -5.43 -11.70 16.89
CA GLY A 11 -5.86 -11.57 15.49
C GLY A 11 -5.56 -10.15 15.04
N LYS A 12 -4.34 -9.86 14.56
CA LYS A 12 -3.98 -8.53 14.06
C LYS A 12 -4.78 -8.27 12.78
N VAL A 13 -6.03 -7.83 12.91
CA VAL A 13 -6.74 -7.14 11.83
C VAL A 13 -5.87 -5.93 11.54
N THR A 14 -4.97 -6.05 10.57
CA THR A 14 -4.25 -4.89 10.05
C THR A 14 -5.34 -3.96 9.59
N ASP A 15 -5.49 -2.83 10.28
CA ASP A 15 -6.36 -1.74 9.85
C ASP A 15 -6.17 -1.61 8.33
N THR A 16 -7.26 -1.73 7.56
CA THR A 16 -7.22 -1.70 6.10
C THR A 16 -6.41 -0.50 5.61
N ARG A 17 -6.49 0.62 6.33
CA ARG A 17 -5.67 1.79 6.07
C ARG A 17 -4.18 1.50 6.21
N ALA A 18 -3.75 0.88 7.31
CA ALA A 18 -2.36 0.54 7.55
C ALA A 18 -1.80 -0.40 6.48
N TYR A 19 -2.58 -1.41 6.05
CA TYR A 19 -2.18 -2.28 4.95
C TYR A 19 -1.97 -1.51 3.66
N LEU A 20 -2.92 -0.64 3.28
CA LEU A 20 -2.81 0.14 2.04
C LEU A 20 -1.67 1.16 2.11
N ASP A 21 -1.50 1.82 3.26
CA ASP A 21 -0.43 2.79 3.52
C ASP A 21 0.96 2.15 3.37
N GLN A 22 1.12 0.89 3.78
CA GLN A 22 2.38 0.16 3.70
C GLN A 22 2.64 -0.51 2.35
N THR A 23 1.58 -0.83 1.59
CA THR A 23 1.72 -1.63 0.37
C THR A 23 1.62 -0.82 -0.91
N VAL A 24 0.63 0.05 -1.06
CA VAL A 24 0.30 0.61 -2.39
C VAL A 24 0.20 2.13 -2.40
N VAL A 25 -0.16 2.77 -1.29
CA VAL A 25 -0.38 4.23 -1.25
C VAL A 25 0.84 5.04 -1.70
N PRO A 26 2.09 4.74 -1.28
CA PRO A 26 3.24 5.55 -1.68
C PRO A 26 3.45 5.59 -3.20
N VAL A 27 3.37 4.43 -3.87
CA VAL A 27 3.57 4.35 -5.33
C VAL A 27 2.36 4.89 -6.09
N LEU A 28 1.14 4.71 -5.57
CA LEU A 28 -0.07 5.31 -6.14
C LEU A 28 0.00 6.84 -6.10
N LEU A 29 0.42 7.45 -4.99
CA LEU A 29 0.56 8.91 -4.90
C LEU A 29 1.58 9.46 -5.90
N LYS A 30 2.74 8.79 -6.10
CA LYS A 30 3.71 9.17 -7.13
C LYS A 30 3.10 9.09 -8.53
N GLY A 31 2.40 7.99 -8.85
CA GLY A 31 1.76 7.81 -10.15
C GLY A 31 0.66 8.83 -10.43
N LEU A 32 -0.15 9.16 -9.41
CA LEU A 32 -1.18 10.19 -9.51
C LEU A 32 -0.59 11.60 -9.71
N ASN A 33 0.54 11.90 -9.06
CA ASN A 33 1.28 13.15 -9.30
C ASN A 33 1.80 13.25 -10.75
N MET A 34 2.32 12.15 -11.31
CA MET A 34 2.71 12.08 -12.73
C MET A 34 1.50 12.37 -13.63
N LEU A 35 0.34 11.71 -13.40
CA LEU A 35 -0.86 11.94 -14.20
C LEU A 35 -1.33 13.41 -14.15
N ALA A 36 -1.31 14.03 -12.97
CA ALA A 36 -1.74 15.41 -12.79
C ALA A 36 -0.86 16.40 -13.59
N LYS A 37 0.44 16.10 -13.69
CA LYS A 37 1.43 16.90 -14.41
C LYS A 37 1.39 16.68 -15.92
N GLU A 38 1.41 15.43 -16.36
CA GLU A 38 1.61 15.06 -17.76
C GLU A 38 0.31 14.95 -18.54
N ARG A 39 -0.81 14.66 -17.85
CA ARG A 39 -2.15 14.51 -18.44
C ARG A 39 -2.15 13.67 -19.72
N PRO A 40 -1.64 12.43 -19.69
CA PRO A 40 -1.56 11.59 -20.87
C PRO A 40 -2.97 11.26 -21.41
N PRO A 41 -3.11 10.98 -22.71
CA PRO A 41 -4.41 10.69 -23.33
C PRO A 41 -5.08 9.42 -22.78
N ASN A 42 -4.28 8.44 -22.34
CA ASN A 42 -4.73 7.18 -21.73
C ASN A 42 -4.28 7.11 -20.26
N PRO A 43 -4.92 7.82 -19.32
CA PRO A 43 -4.44 7.95 -17.95
C PRO A 43 -4.39 6.64 -17.17
N ILE A 44 -5.31 5.72 -17.43
CA ILE A 44 -5.33 4.40 -16.78
C ILE A 44 -4.13 3.56 -17.21
N GLU A 45 -3.85 3.50 -18.52
CA GLU A 45 -2.72 2.75 -19.09
C GLU A 45 -1.37 3.33 -18.64
N ALA A 46 -1.27 4.66 -18.59
CA ALA A 46 -0.09 5.35 -18.08
C ALA A 46 0.15 5.03 -16.60
N LEU A 47 -0.89 5.04 -15.76
CA LEU A 47 -0.77 4.67 -14.36
C LEU A 47 -0.40 3.20 -14.17
N ALA A 48 -1.03 2.29 -14.90
CA ALA A 48 -0.69 0.86 -14.82
C ALA A 48 0.78 0.63 -15.21
N THR A 49 1.23 1.23 -16.30
CA THR A 49 2.64 1.19 -16.74
C THR A 49 3.58 1.73 -15.66
N PHE A 50 3.25 2.89 -15.08
CA PHE A 50 4.03 3.50 -14.01
C PHE A 50 4.15 2.55 -12.81
N LEU A 51 3.03 1.97 -12.35
CA LEU A 51 3.04 1.03 -11.21
C LEU A 51 3.90 -0.20 -11.50
N MET A 52 3.84 -0.76 -12.71
CA MET A 52 4.63 -1.92 -13.10
C MET A 52 6.14 -1.64 -13.16
N GLN A 53 6.53 -0.44 -13.60
CA GLN A 53 7.93 0.00 -13.65
C GLN A 53 8.52 0.27 -12.25
N HIS A 54 7.70 0.66 -11.28
CA HIS A 54 8.15 1.07 -9.95
C HIS A 54 7.77 0.06 -8.83
N LYS A 55 7.31 -1.15 -9.20
CA LYS A 55 6.82 -2.16 -8.26
C LYS A 55 7.84 -2.59 -7.19
N GLU A 56 9.14 -2.46 -7.48
CA GLU A 56 10.22 -2.85 -6.56
C GLU A 56 10.59 -1.75 -5.56
N GLU A 57 10.23 -0.49 -5.83
CA GLU A 57 10.44 0.63 -4.88
C GLU A 57 9.59 0.48 -3.62
N VAL A 58 8.46 -0.22 -3.73
CA VAL A 58 7.57 -0.51 -2.60
C VAL A 58 8.24 -1.48 -1.62
N VAL A 59 8.94 -2.48 -2.13
CA VAL A 59 9.51 -3.58 -1.32
C VAL A 59 10.68 -3.10 -0.45
N ASN A 60 11.44 -2.12 -0.93
CA ASN A 60 12.64 -1.62 -0.25
C ASN A 60 12.36 -0.80 1.04
N ASN A 61 11.10 -0.49 1.35
CA ASN A 61 10.72 0.27 2.56
C ASN A 61 10.23 -0.62 3.72
N LEU A 62 10.23 -1.94 3.54
CA LEU A 62 9.82 -2.94 4.54
C LEU A 62 11.02 -3.73 5.13
N GLY A 63 12.24 -3.24 4.91
CA GLY A 63 13.48 -3.76 5.52
C GLY A 63 13.65 -3.33 6.97
#